data_AF-A0A0A9C762-F1
#
_entry.id   AF-A0A0A9C762-F1
#
_cell.length_a   1.000
_cell.length_b   1.000
_cell.length_c   1.000
_cell.angle_alpha   90.00
_cell.angle_beta   90.00
_cell.angle_gamma   90.00
#
_symmetry.space_group_name_H-M   'P 1'
#
loop_
_entity.id
_entity.type
_entity.pdbx_description
1 polymer ?
#
loop_
_entity_poly.entity_id
_entity_poly.type
_entity_poly.pdbx_seq_one_letter_code
_entity_poly.pdbx_strand_id
1 'polypeptide(L)'
;MDGTANDVPTDFAVNGYPTIYFYSTTGNLLSYNGGRTAEDIISFIKKNKGPSAAAVDEVARTGAVEEQVTMSSSAAASVKDEL
;
A
#
# COMPACT_ATOMS: atom_id res chain seq x y z
N MET A 1 -16.24 -1.67 2.80
CA MET A 1 -17.23 -0.62 2.45
C MET A 1 -17.41 -0.66 0.96
N ASP A 2 -18.65 -0.67 0.47
CA ASP A 2 -18.92 -0.60 -0.96
C ASP A 2 -19.03 0.87 -1.37
N GLY A 3 -18.08 1.35 -2.17
CA GLY A 3 -18.05 2.75 -2.58
C GLY A 3 -19.03 3.11 -3.72
N THR A 4 -19.77 2.14 -4.27
CA THR A 4 -20.85 2.41 -5.24
C THR A 4 -22.20 2.64 -4.58
N ALA A 5 -22.38 2.09 -3.37
CA ALA A 5 -23.63 2.13 -2.62
C ALA A 5 -23.57 2.98 -1.34
N ASN A 6 -22.37 3.32 -0.86
CA ASN A 6 -22.19 4.08 0.38
C ASN A 6 -21.39 5.36 0.15
N ASP A 7 -21.74 6.42 0.89
CA ASP A 7 -20.94 7.64 0.96
C ASP A 7 -19.63 7.40 1.72
N VAL A 8 -18.52 7.86 1.13
CA VAL A 8 -17.18 7.73 1.70
C VAL A 8 -16.81 9.03 2.42
N PRO A 9 -16.41 8.98 3.71
CA PRO A 9 -15.98 10.18 4.43
C PRO A 9 -14.73 10.81 3.79
N THR A 10 -14.59 12.14 3.89
CA THR A 10 -13.50 12.91 3.26
C THR A 10 -12.10 12.51 3.71
N ASP A 11 -11.98 11.89 4.89
CA ASP A 11 -10.70 11.42 5.43
C ASP A 11 -10.13 10.23 4.63
N PHE A 12 -10.97 9.56 3.83
CA PHE A 12 -10.60 8.42 3.01
C PHE A 12 -10.46 8.84 1.55
N ALA A 13 -9.22 9.03 1.11
CA ALA A 13 -8.89 9.37 -0.28
C ALA A 13 -8.99 8.15 -1.21
N VAL A 14 -10.23 7.73 -1.53
CA VAL A 14 -10.49 6.59 -2.42
C VAL A 14 -10.46 7.05 -3.89
N ASN A 15 -9.38 6.74 -4.60
CA ASN A 15 -9.19 7.08 -6.02
C ASN A 15 -9.36 5.87 -6.96
N GLY A 16 -9.54 4.67 -6.41
CA GLY A 16 -9.68 3.43 -7.17
C GLY A 16 -9.91 2.24 -6.25
N TYR A 17 -10.34 1.12 -6.83
CA TYR A 17 -10.66 -0.09 -6.09
C TYR A 17 -9.68 -1.23 -6.39
N PRO A 18 -9.32 -2.06 -5.40
CA PRO A 18 -9.56 -1.88 -3.96
C PRO A 18 -8.54 -0.94 -3.29
N THR A 19 -9.02 -0.08 -2.39
CA THR A 19 -8.19 0.70 -1.46
C THR A 19 -8.46 0.23 -0.03
N ILE A 20 -7.40 0.00 0.76
CA ILE A 20 -7.51 -0.54 2.12
C ILE A 20 -6.95 0.50 3.11
N TYR A 21 -7.75 0.83 4.12
CA TYR A 21 -7.34 1.67 5.24
C TYR A 21 -7.49 0.91 6.55
N PHE A 22 -6.59 1.19 7.48
CA PHE A 22 -6.59 0.64 8.83
C PHE A 22 -6.75 1.76 9.84
N TYR A 23 -7.74 1.63 10.71
CA TYR A 23 -7.97 2.53 11.82
C TYR A 23 -7.42 1.90 13.09
N SER A 24 -6.40 2.52 13.69
CA SER A 24 -5.79 1.99 14.92
C SER A 24 -6.65 2.31 16.15
N THR A 25 -6.38 1.60 17.24
CA THR A 25 -7.00 1.88 18.55
C THR A 25 -6.64 3.26 19.12
N THR A 26 -5.56 3.86 18.60
CA THR A 26 -5.12 5.22 18.95
C THR A 26 -5.77 6.29 18.07
N GLY A 27 -6.70 5.92 17.19
CA GLY A 27 -7.42 6.85 16.30
C GLY A 27 -6.64 7.24 15.05
N ASN A 28 -5.53 6.54 14.74
CA ASN A 28 -4.72 6.86 13.56
C ASN A 28 -5.27 6.12 12.35
N LEU A 29 -5.48 6.85 11.26
CA LEU A 29 -5.87 6.31 9.96
C LEU A 29 -4.61 6.05 9.12
N LEU A 30 -4.39 4.80 8.74
CA LEU A 30 -3.22 4.37 7.97
C LEU A 30 -3.64 3.74 6.65
N SER A 31 -3.04 4.18 5.54
CA SER A 31 -3.24 3.54 4.23
C SER A 31 -2.42 2.25 4.14
N TYR A 32 -3.05 1.16 3.72
CA TYR A 32 -2.37 -0.11 3.47
C TYR A 32 -1.99 -0.26 2.00
N ASN A 33 -0.68 -0.31 1.74
CA ASN A 33 -0.10 -0.53 0.40
C ASN A 33 0.67 -1.86 0.30
N GLY A 34 0.45 -2.78 1.25
CA GLY A 34 1.10 -4.09 1.25
C GLY A 34 0.44 -5.11 0.32
N GLY A 35 0.94 -6.34 0.36
CA GLY A 35 0.39 -7.45 -0.44
C GLY A 35 -1.05 -7.78 -0.07
N ARG A 36 -1.84 -8.26 -1.04
CA ARG A 36 -3.26 -8.62 -0.81
C ARG A 36 -3.43 -10.04 -0.24
N THR A 37 -2.39 -10.55 0.42
CA THR A 37 -2.41 -11.87 1.06
C THR A 37 -2.90 -11.74 2.50
N ALA A 38 -3.49 -12.80 3.05
CA ALA A 38 -3.94 -12.81 4.43
C ALA A 38 -2.76 -12.59 5.41
N GLU A 39 -1.61 -13.18 5.11
CA GLU A 39 -0.40 -13.12 5.94
C GLU A 39 0.15 -11.70 6.05
N ASP A 40 0.22 -10.97 4.94
CA ASP A 40 0.69 -9.58 4.92
C ASP A 40 -0.25 -8.65 5.68
N ILE A 41 -1.57 -8.85 5.52
CA ILE A 41 -2.58 -8.06 6.21
C ILE A 41 -2.51 -8.32 7.71
N ILE A 42 -2.42 -9.58 8.15
CA ILE A 42 -2.30 -9.94 9.57
C ILE A 42 -1.06 -9.29 10.17
N SER A 43 0.08 -9.37 9.48
CA SER A 43 1.35 -8.79 9.93
C SER A 43 1.27 -7.27 10.05
N PHE A 44 0.66 -6.60 9.07
CA PHE A 44 0.44 -5.16 9.10
C PHE A 44 -0.45 -4.73 10.26
N ILE A 45 -1.56 -5.44 10.49
CA ILE A 45 -2.45 -5.13 11.60
C ILE A 45 -1.71 -5.36 12.92
N LYS A 46 -0.98 -6.47 13.10
CA LYS A 46 -0.19 -6.72 14.33
C LYS A 46 0.81 -5.60 14.62
N LYS A 47 1.50 -5.09 13.59
CA LYS A 47 2.50 -4.01 13.72
C LYS A 47 1.90 -2.65 14.08
N ASN A 48 0.68 -2.36 13.61
CA ASN A 48 0.03 -1.06 13.77
C ASN A 48 -1.09 -1.04 14.83
N LYS A 49 -1.41 -2.18 15.44
CA LYS A 49 -2.22 -2.23 16.66
C LYS A 49 -1.48 -1.47 17.76
N GLY A 50 -2.18 -0.61 18.49
CA GLY A 50 -1.60 0.17 19.60
C GLY A 50 -0.97 -0.70 20.70
N PRO A 51 -0.46 -0.11 21.78
CA PRO A 51 0.48 -0.74 22.74
C PRO A 51 -0.10 -1.89 23.61
N SER A 52 -0.62 -2.95 22.98
CA SER A 52 -1.23 -4.12 23.61
C SER A 52 -1.08 -5.42 22.82
N ALA A 53 -0.22 -5.50 21.80
CA ALA A 53 -0.06 -6.72 20.99
C ALA A 53 1.41 -7.12 20.74
N ALA A 54 2.34 -6.66 21.57
CA ALA A 54 3.73 -7.11 21.55
C ALA A 54 3.88 -8.44 22.32
N ALA A 55 3.23 -9.50 21.84
CA ALA A 55 3.56 -10.88 22.18
C ALA A 55 2.97 -11.79 21.11
N VAL A 56 3.75 -12.79 20.68
CA VAL A 56 3.46 -13.92 19.76
C VAL A 56 3.38 -13.58 18.26
N ASP A 57 4.30 -13.99 17.38
CA ASP A 57 5.33 -15.04 17.41
C ASP A 57 6.39 -14.67 16.36
N GLU A 58 7.65 -14.93 16.70
CA GLU A 58 8.78 -14.96 15.78
C GLU A 58 8.80 -16.32 15.08
N VAL A 59 8.64 -16.39 13.75
CA VAL A 59 9.25 -17.39 12.84
C VAL A 59 8.69 -17.21 11.41
N ALA A 60 9.58 -17.43 10.43
CA ALA A 60 9.41 -17.46 8.97
C ALA A 60 9.77 -16.13 8.27
N ARG A 61 11.07 -15.79 8.18
CA ARG A 61 12.00 -16.16 7.09
C ARG A 61 11.51 -15.79 5.68
N THR A 62 12.16 -14.74 5.18
CA THR A 62 12.78 -14.64 3.84
C THR A 62 11.86 -14.57 2.62
N GLY A 63 11.83 -13.39 2.01
CA GLY A 63 11.35 -13.16 0.67
C GLY A 63 11.76 -11.77 0.19
N ALA A 64 13.08 -11.51 0.16
CA ALA A 64 13.64 -10.40 -0.58
C ALA A 64 13.36 -10.62 -2.07
N VAL A 65 12.75 -9.64 -2.71
CA VAL A 65 13.05 -9.26 -4.10
C VAL A 65 12.74 -7.78 -4.23
N GLU A 66 13.80 -6.98 -4.05
CA GLU A 66 13.95 -5.75 -4.82
C GLU A 66 13.95 -6.14 -6.30
N GLU A 67 13.11 -5.51 -7.12
CA GLU A 67 13.52 -5.18 -8.47
C GLU A 67 13.19 -3.71 -8.72
N GLN A 68 14.26 -2.92 -8.67
CA GLN A 68 14.31 -1.62 -9.30
C GLN A 68 14.18 -1.83 -10.81
N VAL A 69 13.09 -1.35 -11.41
CA VAL A 69 13.14 -0.93 -12.82
C VAL A 69 13.42 0.56 -12.83
N THR A 70 14.68 0.88 -12.54
CA THR A 70 15.32 2.10 -13.00
C THR A 70 15.75 1.89 -14.44
N MET A 71 14.99 2.40 -15.38
CA MET A 71 15.54 2.95 -16.64
C MET A 71 14.66 4.15 -16.99
N SER A 72 15.03 5.36 -16.56
CA SER A 72 16.02 6.22 -17.24
C SER A 72 15.47 6.71 -18.59
N SER A 73 15.08 7.98 -18.59
CA SER A 73 15.50 8.99 -19.56
C SER A 73 16.19 8.45 -20.82
N SER A 74 15.53 8.56 -21.97
CA SER A 74 16.13 9.13 -23.19
C SER A 74 15.20 8.96 -24.38
N ALA A 75 14.69 10.08 -24.90
CA ALA A 75 14.52 10.29 -26.34
C ALA A 75 14.38 11.79 -26.61
N ALA A 76 15.42 12.56 -26.28
CA ALA A 76 15.73 13.76 -27.03
C ALA A 76 16.29 13.29 -28.39
N ALA A 77 15.43 13.18 -29.40
CA ALA A 77 15.85 13.00 -30.78
C ALA A 77 15.60 14.31 -31.53
N SER A 78 16.71 14.92 -31.90
CA SER A 78 16.82 16.14 -32.68
C SER A 78 16.79 15.81 -34.19
N VAL A 79 16.35 16.79 -35.00
CA VAL A 79 16.64 17.04 -36.43
C VAL A 79 15.98 16.19 -37.55
N LYS A 80 15.34 16.93 -38.48
CA LYS A 80 15.20 16.77 -39.96
C LYS A 80 14.15 15.80 -40.54
N ASP A 81 13.16 16.36 -41.26
CA ASP A 81 12.81 16.07 -42.69
C ASP A 81 11.52 16.83 -43.07
N GLU A 82 11.57 17.88 -43.89
CA GLU A 82 11.09 17.91 -45.30
C GLU A 82 9.60 17.55 -45.52
N LEU A 83 8.69 18.55 -45.40
CA LEU A 83 7.92 19.15 -46.51
C LEU A 83 7.11 20.36 -46.02
#